data_AF-A0A378A2Q8-F1
#
_entry.id   AF-A0A378A2Q8-F1
#
_cell.length_a   1.000
_cell.length_b   1.000
_cell.length_c   1.000
_cell.angle_alpha   90.00
_cell.angle_beta   90.00
_cell.angle_gamma   90.00
#
_symmetry.space_group_name_H-M   'P 1'
#
loop_
_entity.id
_entity.type
_entity.pdbx_description
1 polymer ?
#
loop_
_entity_poly.entity_id
_entity_poly.type
_entity_poly.pdbx_seq_one_letter_code
_entity_poly.pdbx_strand_id
1 'polypeptide(L)'
;MVRADGTVDFDDGSKTENTRVSYPIDHIDNIVKPVSKAGHATKVIFLTADAFGVLPPVSRLTADQTQYHFLSGFTAKLAGTSAA
;
A
#
# COMPACT_ATOMS: atom_id res chain seq x y z
N MET A 1 6.82 12.22 17.40
CA MET A 1 6.67 10.75 17.36
C MET A 1 6.19 10.23 18.71
N VAL A 2 6.81 10.58 19.85
CA VAL A 2 6.23 10.33 21.20
C VAL A 2 6.37 11.59 22.04
N ARG A 3 5.29 12.02 22.68
CA ARG A 3 5.25 13.20 23.56
C ARG A 3 5.77 12.84 24.97
N ALA A 4 6.04 13.86 25.78
CA ALA A 4 6.60 13.67 27.13
C ALA A 4 5.67 12.88 28.07
N ASP A 5 4.37 12.83 27.79
CA ASP A 5 3.35 12.06 28.51
C ASP A 5 3.24 10.59 28.03
N GLY A 6 4.06 10.18 27.07
CA GLY A 6 4.04 8.84 26.49
C GLY A 6 3.02 8.64 25.37
N THR A 7 2.24 9.66 25.00
CA THR A 7 1.32 9.57 23.86
C THR A 7 2.08 9.58 22.54
N VAL A 8 1.65 8.75 21.59
CA VAL A 8 2.23 8.71 20.24
C VAL A 8 1.62 9.84 19.40
N ASP A 9 2.48 10.54 18.67
CA ASP A 9 2.08 11.54 17.68
C ASP A 9 2.26 10.93 16.29
N PHE A 10 1.15 10.49 15.68
CA PHE A 10 1.15 9.84 14.36
C PHE A 10 1.29 10.84 13.21
N ASP A 11 1.07 12.14 13.46
CA ASP A 11 1.18 13.20 12.45
C ASP A 11 2.60 13.80 12.39
N ASP A 12 3.47 13.46 13.35
CA ASP A 12 4.86 13.95 13.37
C ASP A 12 5.78 13.15 12.43
N GLY A 13 5.93 13.65 11.21
CA GLY A 13 6.86 13.14 10.19
C GLY A 13 8.30 13.70 10.26
N SER A 14 8.64 14.54 11.25
CA SER A 14 9.92 15.26 11.30
C SER A 14 11.18 14.39 11.24
N LYS A 15 11.09 13.14 11.73
CA LYS A 15 12.18 12.15 11.64
C LYS A 15 12.14 11.36 10.34
N THR A 16 10.95 10.97 9.91
CA THR A 16 10.69 10.24 8.67
C THR A 16 9.20 10.21 8.40
N GLU A 17 8.81 10.33 7.12
CA GLU A 17 7.44 10.09 6.66
C GLU A 17 7.07 8.59 6.64
N ASN A 18 8.05 7.69 6.75
CA ASN A 18 7.86 6.23 6.71
C ASN A 18 7.82 5.63 8.12
N THR A 19 6.92 6.13 8.97
CA THR A 19 6.67 5.56 10.30
C THR A 19 6.03 4.17 10.16
N ARG A 20 6.43 3.20 11.00
CA ARG A 20 6.00 1.79 10.87
C ARG A 20 5.67 1.19 12.24
N VAL A 21 4.74 0.22 12.23
CA VAL A 21 4.41 -0.64 13.36
C VAL A 21 4.30 -2.09 12.86
N SER A 22 4.79 -3.05 13.65
CA SER A 22 4.64 -4.48 13.39
C SER A 22 3.79 -5.13 14.48
N TYR A 23 2.90 -6.03 14.09
CA TYR A 23 2.03 -6.79 14.98
C TYR A 23 1.71 -8.18 14.38
N PRO A 24 1.42 -9.19 15.20
CA PRO A 24 0.92 -10.48 14.72
C PRO A 24 -0.38 -10.31 13.93
N ILE A 25 -0.58 -11.08 12.86
CA ILE A 25 -1.79 -10.98 12.00
C ILE A 25 -3.09 -11.15 12.80
N ASP A 26 -3.05 -11.88 13.92
CA ASP A 26 -4.17 -12.13 14.82
C ASP A 26 -4.67 -10.89 15.57
N HIS A 27 -3.96 -9.75 15.52
CA HIS A 27 -4.44 -8.47 16.04
C HIS A 27 -5.58 -7.86 15.19
N ILE A 28 -5.82 -8.39 13.98
CA ILE A 28 -6.94 -8.02 13.13
C ILE A 28 -8.02 -9.11 13.26
N ASP A 29 -9.24 -8.73 13.63
CA ASP A 29 -10.34 -9.69 13.84
C ASP A 29 -10.78 -10.39 12.55
N ASN A 30 -10.89 -9.62 11.45
CA ASN A 30 -11.40 -10.11 10.17
C ASN A 30 -10.28 -10.68 9.29
N ILE A 31 -9.73 -11.82 9.70
CA ILE A 31 -8.70 -12.54 8.95
C ILE A 31 -9.10 -13.98 8.65
N VAL A 32 -8.48 -14.56 7.62
CA VAL A 32 -8.67 -15.97 7.30
C VAL A 32 -7.91 -16.83 8.32
N LYS A 33 -8.65 -17.69 9.02
CA LYS A 33 -8.12 -18.66 10.00
C LYS A 33 -8.56 -20.09 9.62
N PRO A 34 -7.80 -21.15 9.99
CA PRO A 34 -6.56 -21.14 10.76
C PRO A 34 -5.29 -20.91 9.93
N VAL A 35 -5.37 -20.97 8.60
CA VAL A 35 -4.25 -20.74 7.68
C VAL A 35 -4.61 -19.61 6.74
N SER A 36 -3.76 -18.59 6.63
CA SER A 36 -3.93 -17.43 5.76
C SER A 36 -3.79 -17.79 4.27
N LYS A 37 -4.76 -18.53 3.71
CA LYS A 37 -4.86 -18.90 2.29
C LYS A 37 -6.31 -18.86 1.81
N ALA A 38 -6.50 -18.53 0.54
CA ALA A 38 -7.81 -18.53 -0.12
C ALA A 38 -7.72 -19.21 -1.50
N GLY A 39 -8.85 -19.26 -2.22
CA GLY A 39 -8.89 -19.77 -3.60
C GLY A 39 -8.19 -18.87 -4.62
N HIS A 40 -8.26 -19.24 -5.90
CA HIS A 40 -7.69 -18.44 -6.98
C HIS A 40 -8.32 -17.05 -7.06
N ALA A 41 -7.49 -16.03 -7.26
CA ALA A 41 -7.95 -14.65 -7.41
C ALA A 41 -8.76 -14.48 -8.70
N THR A 42 -10.01 -14.04 -8.57
CA THR A 42 -10.88 -13.71 -9.71
C THR A 42 -10.81 -12.22 -10.09
N LYS A 43 -10.12 -11.41 -9.29
CA LYS A 43 -9.96 -9.96 -9.45
C LYS A 43 -8.50 -9.61 -9.18
N VAL A 44 -7.90 -8.85 -10.09
CA VAL A 44 -6.55 -8.30 -9.96
C VAL A 44 -6.69 -6.78 -9.98
N ILE A 45 -6.13 -6.12 -8.96
CA ILE A 45 -6.19 -4.66 -8.80
C ILE A 45 -4.77 -4.13 -8.84
N PHE A 46 -4.52 -3.19 -9.74
CA PHE A 46 -3.26 -2.44 -9.78
C PHE A 46 -3.48 -1.08 -9.11
N LEU A 47 -2.75 -0.85 -8.01
CA LEU A 47 -2.74 0.42 -7.31
C LEU A 47 -1.62 1.28 -7.89
N THR A 48 -1.95 2.50 -8.29
CA THR A 48 -0.98 3.48 -8.80
C THR A 48 -1.19 4.80 -8.07
N ALA A 49 -0.10 5.36 -7.57
CA ALA A 49 -0.09 6.74 -7.09
C ALA A 49 0.30 7.63 -8.26
N ASP A 50 -0.69 8.16 -8.99
CA ASP A 50 -0.44 9.08 -10.11
C ASP A 50 -0.29 10.52 -9.61
N ALA A 51 0.96 10.99 -9.54
CA ALA A 51 1.28 12.37 -9.15
C ALA A 51 0.96 13.40 -10.24
N PHE A 52 0.72 12.98 -11.49
CA PHE A 52 0.39 13.86 -12.61
C PHE A 52 -1.12 14.05 -12.79
N GLY A 53 -1.94 13.22 -12.13
CA GLY A 53 -3.41 13.32 -12.17
C GLY A 53 -4.02 13.05 -13.54
N VAL A 54 -3.36 12.23 -14.36
CA VAL A 54 -3.77 11.90 -15.74
C VAL A 54 -4.67 10.67 -15.75
N LEU A 55 -4.40 9.69 -14.89
CA LEU A 55 -5.17 8.46 -14.83
C LEU A 55 -6.55 8.69 -14.17
N PRO A 56 -7.62 8.10 -14.71
CA PRO A 56 -8.92 8.15 -14.06
C PRO A 56 -8.90 7.39 -12.72
N PRO A 57 -9.81 7.67 -11.78
CA PRO A 57 -9.85 7.01 -10.47
C PRO A 57 -9.99 5.49 -10.54
N VAL A 58 -10.66 4.96 -11.58
CA VAL A 58 -10.78 3.53 -11.84
C VAL A 58 -10.88 3.26 -13.35
N SER A 59 -10.14 2.24 -13.81
CA SER A 59 -10.16 1.77 -15.19
C SER A 59 -10.33 0.25 -15.23
N ARG A 60 -11.17 -0.24 -16.15
CA ARG A 60 -11.26 -1.68 -16.45
C ARG A 60 -10.29 -2.01 -17.60
N LEU A 61 -9.23 -2.74 -17.30
CA LEU A 61 -8.19 -3.08 -18.26
C LEU A 61 -8.58 -4.26 -19.15
N THR A 62 -8.12 -4.24 -20.40
CA THR A 62 -8.07 -5.42 -21.27
C THR A 62 -6.89 -6.33 -20.88
N ALA A 63 -6.81 -7.53 -21.46
CA ALA A 63 -5.69 -8.44 -21.22
C ALA A 63 -4.33 -7.83 -21.62
N ASP A 64 -4.27 -7.18 -22.79
CA ASP A 64 -3.05 -6.53 -23.29
C ASP A 64 -2.66 -5.33 -22.42
N GLN A 65 -3.64 -4.51 -22.01
CA GLN A 65 -3.41 -3.42 -21.07
C GLN A 65 -2.93 -3.92 -19.71
N THR A 66 -3.43 -5.06 -19.25
CA THR A 66 -2.98 -5.68 -17.99
C THR A 66 -1.50 -6.03 -18.06
N GLN A 67 -1.06 -6.67 -19.15
CA GLN A 67 0.35 -6.99 -19.36
C GLN A 67 1.20 -5.71 -19.47
N TYR A 68 0.73 -4.74 -20.26
CA TYR A 68 1.42 -3.47 -20.43
C TYR A 68 1.62 -2.73 -19.09
N HIS A 69 0.54 -2.49 -18.35
CA HIS A 69 0.62 -1.77 -17.07
C HIS A 69 1.42 -2.53 -16.00
N PHE A 70 1.32 -3.87 -15.99
CA PHE A 70 2.11 -4.69 -15.08
C PHE A 70 3.62 -4.56 -15.36
N LEU A 71 4.02 -4.59 -16.63
CA LEU A 71 5.42 -4.44 -17.03
C LEU A 71 5.93 -3.01 -16.92
N SER A 72 5.09 -2.02 -17.21
CA SER A 72 5.46 -0.60 -17.09
C SER A 72 5.65 -0.17 -15.64
N GLY A 73 4.92 -0.77 -14.70
CA GLY A 73 5.08 -0.48 -13.26
C GLY A 73 4.91 0.99 -12.90
N PHE A 74 4.07 1.73 -13.63
CA PHE A 74 3.91 3.17 -13.44
C PHE A 74 3.23 3.45 -12.09
N THR A 75 4.02 3.84 -11.10
CA THR A 75 3.56 4.31 -9.80
C THR A 75 4.52 5.38 -9.30
N ALA A 76 4.01 6.41 -8.62
CA ALA A 76 4.90 7.32 -7.89
C ALA A 76 5.58 6.57 -6.74
N LYS A 77 6.85 6.89 -6.54
CA LYS A 77 7.60 6.47 -5.36
C LYS A 77 7.21 7.42 -4.22
N LEU A 78 6.45 6.92 -3.25
CA LEU A 78 6.17 7.69 -2.05
C LEU A 78 7.45 7.88 -1.23
N ALA A 79 7.60 9.06 -0.62
CA ALA A 79 8.77 9.46 0.14
C ALA A 79 9.19 8.41 1.19
N GLY A 80 10.49 8.11 1.27
CA GLY A 80 11.08 7.27 2.33
C GLY A 80 10.95 5.76 2.18
N THR A 81 10.38 5.24 1.08
CA THR A 81 10.17 3.80 0.86
C THR A 81 11.39 3.05 0.30
N SER A 82 12.37 3.73 -0.29
CA SER A 82 13.69 3.17 -0.54
C SER A 82 14.78 4.18 -0.17
N ALA A 83 15.95 3.68 0.24
CA ALA A 83 17.16 4.50 0.32
C ALA A 83 17.48 5.08 -1.08
N ALA A 84 18.02 6.30 -1.10
CA ALA A 84 18.57 6.91 -2.30
C ALA A 84 19.93 6.31 -2.63
#